data_AF-W2U1C9-F1
#
_entry.id   AF-W2U1C9-F1
#
_cell.length_a   1.000
_cell.length_b   1.000
_cell.length_c   1.000
_cell.angle_alpha   90.00
_cell.angle_beta   90.00
_cell.angle_gamma   90.00
#
_symmetry.space_group_name_H-M   'P 1'
#
loop_
_entity.id
_entity.type
_entity.pdbx_description
1 polymer ?
#
loop_
_entity_poly.entity_id
_entity_poly.type
_entity_poly.pdbx_seq_one_letter_code
_entity_poly.pdbx_strand_id
1 'polypeptide(L)'
;MVPGAKERPVQEFLNVLLFRPLAHLVVLLLYRTRVRPHHLVLFHTLLVLLAARLIHLGQDVPAAFLLQLKTVLDNADGQLARLRGEVTELGRYLDTELDLLGNLFLFLALGARTGAWELAFAAFLVFTLVQSYDFNLERLYREAWGLPLPVEERDLPTPPLALLRGVYRFLFLPQDRGIRALEGFVLRRFRLVPERFWDEWALAGVVNLGLTTQIFFLGVFLLFQSPEAYLTFVLLQALYLVLWYLWRILRAIPSPR
;
A
#
# COMPACT_ATOMS: atom_id res chain seq x y z
N MET A 1 -14.65 -15.60 -0.80
CA MET A 1 -13.74 -14.62 -0.18
C MET A 1 -13.53 -14.98 1.27
N VAL A 2 -12.35 -14.69 1.83
CA VAL A 2 -12.06 -14.89 3.26
C VAL A 2 -12.89 -13.91 4.10
N PRO A 3 -13.59 -14.35 5.17
CA PRO A 3 -14.35 -13.45 6.04
C PRO A 3 -13.48 -12.33 6.62
N GLY A 4 -13.98 -11.10 6.61
CA GLY A 4 -13.25 -9.94 7.13
C GLY A 4 -12.19 -9.36 6.20
N ALA A 5 -12.01 -9.89 4.99
CA ALA A 5 -11.15 -9.26 3.99
C ALA A 5 -11.73 -7.91 3.54
N LYS A 6 -10.86 -6.94 3.23
CA LYS A 6 -11.30 -5.66 2.63
C LYS A 6 -11.81 -5.94 1.21
N GLU A 7 -13.05 -5.55 0.96
CA GLU A 7 -13.65 -5.58 -0.37
C GLU A 7 -13.02 -4.48 -1.25
N ARG A 8 -12.34 -4.90 -2.32
CA ARG A 8 -11.80 -4.02 -3.36
C ARG A 8 -12.35 -4.47 -4.72
N PRO A 9 -12.63 -3.56 -5.68
CA PRO A 9 -13.11 -3.93 -7.01
C PRO A 9 -12.16 -4.87 -7.74
N VAL A 10 -10.87 -4.57 -7.68
CA VAL A 10 -9.78 -5.46 -8.13
C VAL A 10 -8.87 -5.71 -6.93
N GLN A 11 -8.44 -6.96 -6.78
CA GLN A 11 -7.63 -7.39 -5.64
C GLN A 11 -6.21 -7.70 -6.08
N GLU A 12 -5.26 -7.35 -5.22
CA GLU A 12 -3.85 -7.68 -5.39
C GLU A 12 -3.65 -9.21 -5.36
N PHE A 13 -2.99 -9.76 -6.38
CA PHE A 13 -2.91 -11.19 -6.62
C PHE A 13 -2.25 -11.95 -5.47
N LEU A 14 -1.04 -11.53 -5.07
CA LEU A 14 -0.30 -12.17 -3.97
C LEU A 14 -1.05 -12.05 -2.65
N ASN A 15 -1.73 -10.93 -2.44
CA ASN A 15 -2.52 -10.70 -1.24
C ASN A 15 -3.69 -11.70 -1.15
N VAL A 16 -4.42 -11.94 -2.24
CA VAL A 16 -5.52 -12.93 -2.27
C VAL A 16 -5.02 -14.37 -2.18
N LEU A 17 -3.97 -14.71 -2.92
CA LEU A 17 -3.49 -16.07 -3.05
C LEU A 17 -2.81 -16.56 -1.76
N LEU A 18 -1.98 -15.71 -1.15
CA LEU A 18 -1.06 -16.11 -0.09
C LEU A 18 -1.36 -15.41 1.24
N PHE A 19 -1.33 -14.07 1.26
CA PHE A 19 -1.30 -13.35 2.53
C PHE A 19 -2.65 -13.26 3.24
N ARG A 20 -3.78 -13.13 2.53
CA ARG A 20 -5.13 -13.13 3.13
C ARG A 20 -5.45 -14.45 3.80
N PRO A 21 -5.27 -15.63 3.16
CA PRO A 21 -5.48 -16.91 3.81
C PRO A 21 -4.61 -17.08 5.06
N LEU A 22 -3.31 -16.77 4.98
CA LEU A 22 -2.40 -16.87 6.12
C LEU A 22 -2.80 -15.91 7.26
N ALA A 23 -3.14 -14.67 6.92
CA ALA A 23 -3.64 -13.70 7.88
C ALA A 23 -4.92 -14.17 8.56
N HIS A 24 -5.82 -14.84 7.83
CA HIS A 24 -7.03 -15.39 8.41
C HIS A 24 -6.76 -16.45 9.45
N LEU A 25 -5.75 -17.32 9.23
CA LEU A 25 -5.33 -18.30 10.23
C LEU A 25 -4.88 -17.60 11.52
N VAL A 26 -4.11 -16.50 11.40
CA VAL A 26 -3.74 -15.67 12.57
C VAL A 26 -4.98 -15.08 13.23
N VAL A 27 -5.93 -14.56 12.46
CA VAL A 27 -7.18 -14.00 12.99
C VAL A 27 -7.98 -15.05 13.75
N LEU A 28 -8.09 -16.29 13.25
CA LEU A 28 -8.80 -17.37 13.96
C LEU A 28 -8.18 -17.67 15.32
N LEU A 29 -6.84 -17.63 15.42
CA LEU A 29 -6.13 -17.81 16.69
C LEU A 29 -6.36 -16.63 17.64
N LEU A 30 -6.39 -15.41 17.11
CA LEU A 30 -6.53 -14.19 17.92
C LEU A 30 -7.98 -13.84 18.24
N TYR A 31 -8.97 -14.36 17.51
CA TYR A 31 -10.36 -13.90 17.52
C TYR A 31 -11.02 -13.92 18.91
N ARG A 32 -10.61 -14.85 19.78
CA ARG A 32 -11.13 -14.96 21.16
C ARG A 32 -10.19 -14.42 22.24
N THR A 33 -9.06 -13.81 21.85
CA THR A 33 -8.07 -13.25 22.77
C THR A 33 -8.32 -11.78 23.09
N ARG A 34 -7.58 -11.21 24.04
CA ARG A 34 -7.61 -9.77 24.37
C ARG A 34 -6.77 -8.90 23.44
N VAL A 35 -6.10 -9.50 22.45
CA VAL A 35 -5.28 -8.75 21.48
C VAL A 35 -6.21 -7.91 20.61
N ARG A 36 -5.96 -6.60 20.52
CA ARG A 36 -6.71 -5.65 19.71
C ARG A 36 -5.98 -5.37 18.39
N PRO A 37 -6.67 -4.91 17.33
CA PRO A 37 -6.07 -4.62 16.02
C PRO A 37 -4.83 -3.71 16.11
N HIS A 38 -4.88 -2.62 16.88
CA HIS A 38 -3.73 -1.72 17.01
C HIS A 38 -2.50 -2.37 17.69
N HIS A 39 -2.67 -3.43 18.50
CA HIS A 39 -1.51 -4.18 19.01
C HIS A 39 -0.78 -4.90 17.88
N LEU A 40 -1.53 -5.40 16.88
CA LEU A 40 -0.94 -5.99 15.68
C LEU A 40 -0.24 -4.93 14.84
N VAL A 41 -0.86 -3.74 14.68
CA VAL A 41 -0.24 -2.58 14.01
C VAL A 41 1.15 -2.30 14.59
N LEU A 42 1.22 -2.12 15.91
CA LEU A 42 2.49 -1.82 16.59
C LEU A 42 3.49 -2.97 16.47
N PHE A 43 3.02 -4.20 16.63
CA PHE A 43 3.90 -5.37 16.60
C PHE A 43 4.51 -5.61 15.23
N HIS A 44 3.71 -5.55 14.16
CA HIS A 44 4.24 -5.75 12.83
C HIS A 44 5.11 -4.58 12.36
N THR A 45 4.85 -3.36 12.85
CA THR A 45 5.74 -2.22 12.64
C THR A 45 7.11 -2.47 13.25
N LEU A 46 7.16 -3.01 14.47
CA LEU A 46 8.42 -3.43 15.11
C LEU A 46 9.16 -4.49 14.27
N LEU A 47 8.44 -5.45 13.67
CA LEU A 47 9.07 -6.45 12.79
C LEU A 47 9.70 -5.83 11.55
N VAL A 48 9.09 -4.81 10.96
CA VAL A 48 9.68 -4.09 9.82
C VAL A 48 10.90 -3.28 10.22
N LEU A 49 10.89 -2.61 11.38
CA LEU A 49 12.07 -1.90 11.88
C LEU A 49 13.21 -2.87 12.18
N LEU A 50 12.91 -4.06 12.73
CA LEU A 50 13.89 -5.12 12.92
C LEU A 50 14.41 -5.64 11.57
N ALA A 51 13.53 -5.88 10.59
CA ALA A 51 13.94 -6.28 9.24
C ALA A 51 14.86 -5.24 8.59
N ALA A 52 14.55 -3.95 8.70
CA ALA A 52 15.42 -2.86 8.24
C ALA A 52 16.81 -2.93 8.90
N ARG A 53 16.86 -3.12 10.22
CA ARG A 53 18.15 -3.33 10.93
C ARG A 53 18.90 -4.55 10.41
N LEU A 54 18.22 -5.66 10.16
CA LEU A 54 18.84 -6.88 9.61
C LEU A 54 19.36 -6.66 8.19
N ILE A 55 18.62 -5.96 7.33
CA ILE A 55 19.08 -5.56 5.99
C ILE A 55 20.37 -4.75 6.08
N HIS A 56 20.40 -3.75 6.96
CA HIS A 56 21.59 -2.92 7.17
C HIS A 56 22.81 -3.75 7.61
N LEU A 57 22.60 -4.78 8.44
CA LEU A 57 23.63 -5.71 8.90
C LEU A 57 23.97 -6.83 7.88
N GLY A 58 23.35 -6.85 6.70
CA GLY A 58 23.54 -7.88 5.68
C GLY A 58 22.93 -9.25 6.02
N GLN A 59 21.98 -9.30 6.96
CA GLN A 59 21.31 -10.53 7.40
C GLN A 59 20.02 -10.77 6.59
N ASP A 60 20.18 -11.22 5.36
CA ASP A 60 19.11 -11.17 4.35
C ASP A 60 18.00 -12.16 4.55
N VAL A 61 18.35 -13.41 4.80
CA VAL A 61 17.38 -14.49 4.99
C VAL A 61 16.43 -14.19 6.16
N PRO A 62 16.92 -13.83 7.38
CA PRO A 62 16.02 -13.48 8.46
C PRO A 62 15.25 -12.17 8.19
N ALA A 63 15.85 -11.19 7.51
CA ALA A 63 15.12 -9.98 7.09
C ALA A 63 13.95 -10.32 6.14
N ALA A 64 14.20 -11.12 5.10
CA ALA A 64 13.20 -11.56 4.14
C ALA A 64 12.06 -12.30 4.84
N PHE A 65 12.37 -13.20 5.78
CA PHE A 65 11.38 -13.89 6.59
C PHE A 65 10.52 -12.92 7.43
N LEU A 66 11.14 -11.97 8.13
CA LEU A 66 10.42 -10.98 8.94
C LEU A 66 9.49 -10.10 8.09
N LEU A 67 9.90 -9.74 6.88
CA LEU A 67 9.07 -9.00 5.94
C LEU A 67 7.81 -9.77 5.53
N GLN A 68 7.93 -11.07 5.27
CA GLN A 68 6.77 -11.91 4.95
C GLN A 68 5.86 -12.06 6.18
N LEU A 69 6.45 -12.24 7.37
CA LEU A 69 5.70 -12.33 8.62
C LEU A 69 4.95 -11.03 8.94
N LYS A 70 5.59 -9.85 8.80
CA LYS A 70 4.90 -8.56 8.90
C LYS A 70 3.70 -8.53 7.97
N THR A 71 3.87 -8.89 6.70
CA THR A 71 2.80 -8.78 5.69
C THR A 71 1.60 -9.65 6.05
N VAL A 72 1.81 -10.83 6.64
CA VAL A 72 0.73 -11.67 7.17
C VAL A 72 0.00 -10.97 8.33
N LEU A 73 0.74 -10.37 9.27
CA LEU A 73 0.16 -9.71 10.45
C LEU A 73 -0.56 -8.41 10.11
N ASP A 74 -0.02 -7.67 9.16
CA ASP A 74 -0.62 -6.48 8.54
C ASP A 74 -1.98 -6.81 7.92
N ASN A 75 -2.06 -7.89 7.15
CA ASN A 75 -3.35 -8.32 6.62
C ASN A 75 -4.30 -8.85 7.72
N ALA A 76 -3.76 -9.33 8.84
CA ALA A 76 -4.55 -9.86 9.95
C ALA A 76 -5.17 -8.76 10.82
N ASP A 77 -4.52 -7.61 10.97
CA ASP A 77 -5.03 -6.54 11.84
C ASP A 77 -6.37 -5.98 11.36
N GLY A 78 -6.49 -5.75 10.05
CA GLY A 78 -7.68 -5.19 9.44
C GLY A 78 -8.76 -6.25 9.34
N GLN A 79 -8.37 -7.51 9.10
CA GLN A 79 -9.33 -8.62 9.14
C GLN A 79 -9.91 -8.78 10.55
N LEU A 80 -9.07 -8.73 11.59
CA LEU A 80 -9.50 -8.79 12.97
C LEU A 80 -10.41 -7.61 13.33
N ALA A 81 -10.03 -6.38 12.93
CA ALA A 81 -10.83 -5.18 13.16
C ALA A 81 -12.22 -5.29 12.52
N ARG A 82 -12.30 -5.73 11.26
CA ARG A 82 -13.57 -5.89 10.55
C ARG A 82 -14.43 -7.01 11.12
N LEU A 83 -13.85 -8.17 11.44
CA LEU A 83 -14.62 -9.29 12.02
C LEU A 83 -15.15 -8.99 13.42
N ARG A 84 -14.45 -8.17 14.20
CA ARG A 84 -14.89 -7.79 15.55
C ARG A 84 -15.70 -6.51 15.62
N GLY A 85 -15.87 -5.79 14.50
CA GLY A 85 -16.48 -4.46 14.51
C GLY A 85 -15.64 -3.42 15.27
N GLU A 86 -14.32 -3.61 15.33
CA GLU A 86 -13.33 -2.74 16.00
C GLU A 86 -12.59 -1.84 15.00
N VAL A 87 -13.20 -1.57 13.84
CA VAL A 87 -12.66 -0.59 12.88
C VAL A 87 -12.73 0.79 13.53
N THR A 88 -11.63 1.53 13.50
CA THR A 88 -11.52 2.86 14.12
C THR A 88 -10.77 3.81 13.20
N GLU A 89 -11.07 5.09 13.31
CA GLU A 89 -10.36 6.14 12.58
C GLU A 89 -8.91 6.23 13.01
N LEU A 90 -8.67 6.16 14.33
CA LEU A 90 -7.33 6.17 14.91
C LEU A 90 -6.50 5.00 14.40
N GLY A 91 -7.07 3.79 14.38
CA GLY A 91 -6.39 2.60 13.88
C GLY A 91 -5.97 2.74 12.42
N ARG A 92 -6.85 3.30 11.56
CA ARG A 92 -6.57 3.53 10.15
C ARG A 92 -5.40 4.49 9.92
N TYR A 93 -5.36 5.62 10.63
CA TYR A 93 -4.24 6.55 10.48
C TYR A 93 -2.95 5.99 11.06
N LEU A 94 -3.03 5.34 12.23
CA LEU A 94 -1.87 4.71 12.85
C LEU A 94 -1.22 3.69 11.92
N ASP A 95 -2.01 2.83 11.29
CA ASP A 95 -1.55 1.84 10.32
C ASP A 95 -0.86 2.49 9.12
N THR A 96 -1.55 3.45 8.47
CA THR A 96 -1.03 4.15 7.29
C THR A 96 0.29 4.89 7.57
N GLU A 97 0.39 5.56 8.71
CA GLU A 97 1.58 6.35 9.07
C GLU A 97 2.74 5.46 9.49
N LEU A 98 2.48 4.38 10.22
CA LEU A 98 3.53 3.43 10.61
C LEU A 98 4.01 2.58 9.45
N ASP A 99 3.18 2.31 8.45
CA ASP A 99 3.61 1.73 7.18
C ASP A 99 4.55 2.66 6.43
N LEU A 100 4.22 3.95 6.31
CA LEU A 100 5.13 4.92 5.69
C LEU A 100 6.47 4.99 6.43
N LEU A 101 6.43 5.04 7.77
CA LEU A 101 7.63 5.03 8.61
C LEU A 101 8.46 3.76 8.39
N GLY A 102 7.82 2.59 8.43
CA GLY A 102 8.46 1.32 8.21
C GLY A 102 9.12 1.23 6.84
N ASN A 103 8.41 1.65 5.79
CA ASN A 103 8.94 1.73 4.43
C ASN A 103 10.15 2.67 4.35
N LEU A 104 10.08 3.86 4.96
CA LEU A 104 11.21 4.79 5.03
C LEU A 104 12.45 4.09 5.64
N PHE A 105 12.31 3.38 6.76
CA PHE A 105 13.43 2.67 7.38
C PHE A 105 13.98 1.53 6.50
N LEU A 106 13.13 0.83 5.74
CA LEU A 106 13.59 -0.18 4.78
C LEU A 106 14.44 0.46 3.67
N PHE A 107 14.00 1.56 3.08
CA PHE A 107 14.77 2.26 2.04
C PHE A 107 16.05 2.91 2.59
N LEU A 108 16.03 3.45 3.81
CA LEU A 108 17.25 3.93 4.49
C LEU A 108 18.24 2.79 4.72
N ALA A 109 17.78 1.61 5.16
CA ALA A 109 18.63 0.45 5.35
C ALA A 109 19.22 -0.05 4.02
N LEU A 110 18.43 -0.06 2.95
CA LEU A 110 18.91 -0.41 1.61
C LEU A 110 19.96 0.58 1.10
N GLY A 111 19.73 1.88 1.27
CA GLY A 111 20.70 2.92 0.92
C GLY A 111 22.01 2.80 1.72
N ALA A 112 21.91 2.58 3.03
CA ALA A 112 23.07 2.39 3.90
C ALA A 112 23.87 1.13 3.53
N ARG A 113 23.17 0.06 3.17
CA ARG A 113 23.78 -1.22 2.84
C ARG A 113 24.46 -1.23 1.48
N THR A 114 23.80 -0.66 0.48
CA THR A 114 24.29 -0.67 -0.92
C THR A 114 25.24 0.48 -1.20
N GLY A 115 25.20 1.54 -0.38
CA GLY A 115 25.86 2.83 -0.68
C GLY A 115 25.11 3.66 -1.72
N ALA A 116 24.08 3.11 -2.37
CA ALA A 116 23.34 3.75 -3.45
C ALA A 116 22.20 4.66 -2.91
N TRP A 117 22.57 5.67 -2.13
CA TRP A 117 21.61 6.58 -1.47
C TRP A 117 20.66 7.28 -2.44
N GLU A 118 21.16 7.70 -3.60
CA GLU A 118 20.35 8.37 -4.63
C GLU A 118 19.28 7.42 -5.20
N LEU A 119 19.67 6.17 -5.50
CA LEU A 119 18.74 5.14 -5.97
C LEU A 119 17.72 4.80 -4.89
N ALA A 120 18.16 4.66 -3.63
CA ALA A 120 17.27 4.34 -2.52
C ALA A 120 16.24 5.45 -2.27
N PHE A 121 16.67 6.71 -2.33
CA PHE A 121 15.78 7.86 -2.18
C PHE A 121 14.79 7.97 -3.34
N ALA A 122 15.26 7.86 -4.59
CA ALA A 122 14.39 7.90 -5.76
C ALA A 122 13.39 6.73 -5.76
N ALA A 123 13.84 5.52 -5.40
CA ALA A 123 12.96 4.35 -5.29
C ALA A 123 11.92 4.53 -4.17
N PHE A 124 12.28 5.12 -3.03
CA PHE A 124 11.32 5.46 -1.98
C PHE A 124 10.23 6.42 -2.48
N LEU A 125 10.59 7.47 -3.22
CA LEU A 125 9.62 8.41 -3.80
C LEU A 125 8.68 7.72 -4.80
N VAL A 126 9.22 6.87 -5.68
CA VAL A 126 8.43 6.09 -6.64
C VAL A 126 7.50 5.13 -5.90
N PHE A 127 8.01 4.40 -4.91
CA PHE A 127 7.23 3.50 -4.08
C PHE A 127 6.05 4.23 -3.41
N THR A 128 6.31 5.35 -2.75
CA THR A 128 5.27 6.15 -2.08
C THR A 128 4.25 6.68 -3.10
N LEU A 129 4.71 7.11 -4.28
CA LEU A 129 3.81 7.52 -5.36
C LEU A 129 2.91 6.38 -5.84
N VAL A 130 3.47 5.18 -6.03
CA VAL A 130 2.70 3.98 -6.42
C VAL A 130 1.62 3.68 -5.38
N GLN A 131 1.94 3.69 -4.08
CA GLN A 131 0.98 3.39 -3.02
C GLN A 131 -0.16 4.42 -2.98
N SER A 132 0.17 5.71 -3.02
CA SER A 132 -0.83 6.77 -3.02
C SER A 132 -1.66 6.78 -4.31
N TYR A 133 -1.07 6.39 -5.43
CA TYR A 133 -1.76 6.27 -6.70
C TYR A 133 -2.78 5.12 -6.70
N ASP A 134 -2.40 3.93 -6.23
CA ASP A 134 -3.33 2.79 -6.07
C ASP A 134 -4.53 3.18 -5.19
N PHE A 135 -4.26 3.83 -4.05
CA PHE A 135 -5.30 4.29 -3.13
C PHE A 135 -6.28 5.28 -3.78
N ASN A 136 -5.77 6.29 -4.50
CA ASN A 136 -6.63 7.29 -5.13
C ASN A 136 -7.38 6.73 -6.33
N LEU A 137 -6.76 5.84 -7.12
CA LEU A 137 -7.39 5.24 -8.29
C LEU A 137 -8.58 4.36 -7.89
N GLU A 138 -8.48 3.58 -6.80
CA GLU A 138 -9.63 2.85 -6.26
C GLU A 138 -10.78 3.79 -5.89
N ARG A 139 -10.49 4.92 -5.26
CA ARG A 139 -11.54 5.89 -4.89
C ARG A 139 -12.20 6.52 -6.11
N LEU A 140 -11.41 6.93 -7.11
CA LEU A 140 -11.93 7.50 -8.35
C LEU A 140 -12.79 6.49 -9.13
N TYR A 141 -12.39 5.23 -9.16
CA TYR A 141 -13.21 4.13 -9.70
C TYR A 141 -14.56 4.06 -8.97
N ARG A 142 -14.56 3.98 -7.64
CA ARG A 142 -15.81 3.89 -6.87
C ARG A 142 -16.72 5.11 -7.10
N GLU A 143 -16.13 6.30 -7.11
CA GLU A 143 -16.84 7.56 -7.36
C GLU A 143 -17.49 7.57 -8.77
N ALA A 144 -16.77 7.16 -9.81
CA ALA A 144 -17.33 7.11 -11.17
C ALA A 144 -18.41 6.05 -11.37
N TRP A 145 -18.31 4.93 -10.67
CA TRP A 145 -19.29 3.84 -10.76
C TRP A 145 -20.42 3.95 -9.73
N GLY A 146 -20.49 5.04 -8.96
CA GLY A 146 -21.51 5.24 -7.92
C GLY A 146 -21.47 4.20 -6.80
N LEU A 147 -20.32 3.56 -6.59
CA LEU A 147 -20.13 2.55 -5.55
C LEU A 147 -19.88 3.21 -4.20
N PRO A 148 -20.30 2.59 -3.09
CA PRO A 148 -20.02 3.12 -1.77
C PRO A 148 -18.52 3.19 -1.53
N LEU A 149 -18.06 4.34 -1.04
CA LEU A 149 -16.73 4.48 -0.48
C LEU A 149 -16.65 3.69 0.83
N PRO A 150 -15.47 3.11 1.18
CA PRO A 150 -15.28 2.47 2.47
C PRO A 150 -15.74 3.40 3.61
N VAL A 151 -16.60 2.90 4.49
CA VAL A 151 -17.13 3.68 5.62
C VAL A 151 -15.95 4.18 6.44
N GLU A 152 -15.78 5.50 6.47
CA GLU A 152 -14.81 6.14 7.35
C GLU A 152 -15.47 6.30 8.72
N GLU A 153 -15.15 5.38 9.63
CA GLU A 153 -15.47 5.54 11.05
C GLU A 153 -14.94 6.90 11.53
N ARG A 154 -15.76 7.59 12.33
CA ARG A 154 -15.43 8.90 12.89
C ARG A 154 -15.34 8.76 14.38
N ASP A 155 -14.11 8.69 14.87
CA ASP A 155 -13.85 8.61 16.30
C ASP A 155 -14.03 9.98 16.94
N LEU A 156 -14.31 9.99 18.25
CA LEU A 156 -14.30 11.21 19.05
C LEU A 156 -12.90 11.86 18.96
N PRO A 157 -12.83 13.19 18.84
CA PRO A 157 -11.55 13.89 18.73
C PRO A 157 -10.74 13.69 20.02
N THR A 158 -9.64 12.95 19.92
CA THR A 158 -8.64 12.80 20.99
C THR A 158 -7.32 13.43 20.55
N PRO A 159 -6.44 13.85 21.48
CA PRO A 159 -5.14 14.43 21.11
C PRO A 159 -4.28 13.53 20.20
N PRO A 160 -4.19 12.20 20.42
CA PRO A 160 -3.46 11.31 19.51
C PRO A 160 -4.07 11.28 18.12
N LEU A 161 -5.40 11.20 18.00
CA LEU A 161 -6.09 11.24 16.72
C LEU A 161 -5.88 12.57 15.98
N ALA A 162 -5.86 13.68 16.71
CA ALA A 162 -5.59 15.00 16.13
C ALA A 162 -4.17 15.09 15.57
N LEU A 163 -3.18 14.51 16.26
CA LEU A 163 -1.80 14.43 15.78
C LEU A 163 -1.72 13.61 14.50
N LEU A 164 -2.25 12.39 14.50
CA LEU A 164 -2.26 11.50 13.33
C LEU A 164 -2.95 12.17 12.13
N ARG A 165 -4.15 12.74 12.32
CA ARG A 165 -4.82 13.54 11.28
C ARG A 165 -3.94 14.67 10.74
N GLY A 166 -3.18 15.34 11.61
CA GLY A 166 -2.24 16.39 11.24
C GLY A 166 -1.08 15.87 10.38
N VAL A 167 -0.46 14.76 10.78
CA VAL A 167 0.60 14.09 10.02
C VAL A 167 0.08 13.63 8.67
N TYR A 168 -1.07 12.95 8.64
CA TYR A 168 -1.70 12.52 7.39
C TYR A 168 -1.98 13.70 6.45
N ARG A 169 -2.53 14.79 6.99
CA ARG A 169 -2.79 16.04 6.26
C ARG A 169 -1.52 16.68 5.71
N PHE A 170 -0.40 16.54 6.38
CA PHE A 170 0.87 17.12 5.95
C PHE A 170 1.55 16.25 4.87
N LEU A 171 1.59 14.93 5.08
CA LEU A 171 2.35 14.01 4.23
C LEU A 171 1.56 13.49 3.02
N PHE A 172 0.31 13.06 3.22
CA PHE A 172 -0.45 12.34 2.19
C PHE A 172 -1.41 13.26 1.44
N LEU A 173 -2.08 14.19 2.14
CA LEU A 173 -3.12 15.02 1.51
C LEU A 173 -2.62 15.87 0.33
N PRO A 174 -1.41 16.47 0.33
CA PRO A 174 -0.90 17.17 -0.84
C PRO A 174 -0.74 16.24 -2.05
N GLN A 175 -0.26 15.01 -1.81
CA GLN A 175 -0.09 13.98 -2.84
C GLN A 175 -1.44 13.51 -3.38
N ASP A 176 -2.40 13.22 -2.51
CA ASP A 176 -3.76 12.81 -2.90
C ASP A 176 -4.44 13.88 -3.77
N ARG A 177 -4.32 15.16 -3.37
CA ARG A 177 -4.82 16.29 -4.15
C ARG A 177 -4.13 16.40 -5.49
N GLY A 178 -2.81 16.23 -5.53
CA GLY A 178 -2.02 16.24 -6.77
C GLY A 178 -2.47 15.17 -7.74
N ILE A 179 -2.62 13.92 -7.26
CA ILE A 179 -3.09 12.78 -8.07
C ILE A 179 -4.50 13.05 -8.61
N ARG A 180 -5.44 13.42 -7.74
CA ARG A 180 -6.83 13.72 -8.15
C ARG A 180 -6.91 14.90 -9.11
N ALA A 181 -6.09 15.93 -8.92
CA ALA A 181 -6.02 17.07 -9.81
C ALA A 181 -5.49 16.68 -11.20
N LEU A 182 -4.45 15.84 -11.26
CA LEU A 182 -3.90 15.30 -12.51
C LEU A 182 -4.94 14.44 -13.24
N GLU A 183 -5.55 13.46 -12.55
CA GLU A 183 -6.58 12.59 -13.12
C GLU A 183 -7.75 13.41 -13.67
N GLY A 184 -8.25 14.38 -12.88
CA GLY A 184 -9.33 15.27 -13.32
C GLY A 184 -8.93 16.21 -14.45
N PHE A 185 -7.68 16.67 -14.49
CA PHE A 185 -7.15 17.47 -15.59
C PHE A 185 -7.11 16.67 -16.90
N VAL A 186 -6.55 15.46 -16.88
CA VAL A 186 -6.46 14.57 -18.05
C VAL A 186 -7.85 14.22 -18.57
N LEU A 187 -8.76 13.84 -17.66
CA LEU A 187 -10.14 13.51 -18.01
C LEU A 187 -10.84 14.68 -18.73
N ARG A 188 -10.70 15.91 -18.22
CA ARG A 188 -11.27 17.11 -18.86
C ARG A 188 -10.55 17.48 -20.17
N ARG A 189 -9.22 17.41 -20.19
CA ARG A 189 -8.36 17.82 -21.32
C ARG A 189 -8.60 16.98 -22.57
N PHE A 190 -8.87 15.69 -22.38
CA PHE A 190 -9.14 14.75 -23.47
C PHE A 190 -10.62 14.36 -23.58
N ARG A 191 -11.51 14.98 -22.78
CA ARG A 191 -12.96 14.70 -22.76
C ARG A 191 -13.26 13.20 -22.61
N LEU A 192 -12.53 12.55 -21.70
CA LEU A 192 -12.66 11.12 -21.46
C LEU A 192 -13.95 10.81 -20.69
N VAL A 193 -14.49 9.63 -20.92
CA VAL A 193 -15.61 9.09 -20.16
C VAL A 193 -15.07 8.52 -18.83
N PRO A 194 -15.50 9.01 -17.66
CA PRO A 194 -14.96 8.59 -16.36
C PRO A 194 -14.92 7.07 -16.17
N GLU A 195 -16.01 6.38 -16.52
CA GLU A 195 -16.19 4.93 -16.36
C GLU A 195 -15.26 4.12 -17.26
N ARG A 196 -14.78 4.71 -18.36
CA ARG A 196 -13.77 4.10 -19.25
C ARG A 196 -12.34 4.41 -18.83
N PHE A 197 -12.12 5.57 -18.21
CA PHE A 197 -10.78 6.01 -17.81
C PHE A 197 -10.35 5.45 -16.45
N TRP A 198 -11.32 5.29 -15.54
CA TRP A 198 -11.20 4.62 -14.24
C TRP A 198 -12.00 3.33 -14.29
N ASP A 199 -11.55 2.37 -15.10
CA ASP A 199 -12.15 1.05 -15.23
C ASP A 199 -11.37 -0.02 -14.45
N GLU A 200 -11.83 -1.28 -14.49
CA GLU A 200 -11.15 -2.37 -13.78
C GLU A 200 -9.74 -2.63 -14.29
N TRP A 201 -9.49 -2.40 -15.59
CA TRP A 201 -8.13 -2.52 -16.13
C TRP A 201 -7.21 -1.45 -15.55
N ALA A 202 -7.68 -0.20 -15.44
CA ALA A 202 -6.92 0.86 -14.79
C ALA A 202 -6.45 0.43 -13.39
N LEU A 203 -7.34 -0.18 -12.60
CA LEU A 203 -7.03 -0.74 -11.29
C LEU A 203 -6.06 -1.93 -11.38
N ALA A 204 -6.32 -2.89 -12.26
CA ALA A 204 -5.51 -4.11 -12.40
C ALA A 204 -4.04 -3.84 -12.72
N GLY A 205 -3.75 -2.76 -13.47
CA GLY A 205 -2.39 -2.35 -13.77
C GLY A 205 -1.62 -1.78 -12.56
N VAL A 206 -2.30 -1.32 -11.52
CA VAL A 206 -1.63 -0.68 -10.37
C VAL A 206 -1.73 -1.52 -9.10
N VAL A 207 -2.82 -2.28 -8.91
CA VAL A 207 -3.10 -3.02 -7.68
C VAL A 207 -2.03 -4.06 -7.34
N ASN A 208 -1.35 -4.62 -8.35
CA ASN A 208 -0.25 -5.58 -8.18
C ASN A 208 1.12 -4.91 -7.96
N LEU A 209 1.15 -3.59 -7.80
CA LEU A 209 2.30 -2.83 -7.31
C LEU A 209 2.09 -2.37 -5.86
N GLY A 210 1.03 -2.86 -5.21
CA GLY A 210 0.69 -2.55 -3.81
C GLY A 210 1.73 -3.07 -2.81
N LEU A 211 1.58 -2.62 -1.56
CA LEU A 211 2.52 -2.87 -0.46
C LEU A 211 2.88 -4.35 -0.30
N THR A 212 1.88 -5.25 -0.36
CA THR A 212 2.11 -6.69 -0.19
C THR A 212 3.07 -7.23 -1.26
N THR A 213 2.87 -6.85 -2.52
CA THR A 213 3.72 -7.27 -3.64
C THR A 213 5.12 -6.69 -3.53
N GLN A 214 5.25 -5.43 -3.13
CA GLN A 214 6.57 -4.82 -2.95
C GLN A 214 7.38 -5.51 -1.85
N ILE A 215 6.76 -5.76 -0.69
CA ILE A 215 7.41 -6.41 0.45
C ILE A 215 7.75 -7.87 0.14
N PHE A 216 6.90 -8.55 -0.62
CA PHE A 216 7.21 -9.87 -1.15
C PHE A 216 8.46 -9.85 -2.04
N PHE A 217 8.50 -8.97 -3.05
CA PHE A 217 9.66 -8.89 -3.94
C PHE A 217 10.92 -8.41 -3.23
N LEU A 218 10.84 -7.48 -2.28
CA LEU A 218 11.98 -7.12 -1.43
C LEU A 218 12.54 -8.35 -0.72
N GLY A 219 11.68 -9.19 -0.15
CA GLY A 219 12.08 -10.48 0.43
C GLY A 219 12.78 -11.39 -0.60
N VAL A 220 12.23 -11.51 -1.81
CA VAL A 220 12.85 -12.31 -2.89
C VAL A 220 14.24 -11.78 -3.25
N PHE A 221 14.40 -10.48 -3.47
CA PHE A 221 15.70 -9.88 -3.79
C PHE A 221 16.73 -10.06 -2.67
N LEU A 222 16.30 -9.99 -1.41
CA LEU A 222 17.15 -10.29 -0.26
C LEU A 222 17.59 -11.75 -0.26
N LEU A 223 16.71 -12.71 -0.55
CA LEU A 223 17.09 -14.13 -0.66
C LEU A 223 18.18 -14.38 -1.72
N PHE A 224 18.18 -13.59 -2.81
CA PHE A 224 19.21 -13.62 -3.84
C PHE A 224 20.38 -12.66 -3.57
N GLN A 225 20.49 -12.11 -2.36
CA GLN A 225 21.56 -11.19 -1.94
C GLN A 225 21.74 -10.00 -2.89
N SER A 226 20.65 -9.55 -3.51
CA SER A 226 20.64 -8.52 -4.54
C SER A 226 19.77 -7.31 -4.13
N PRO A 227 20.05 -6.65 -2.99
CA PRO A 227 19.24 -5.55 -2.46
C PRO A 227 19.21 -4.32 -3.38
N GLU A 228 20.29 -4.06 -4.14
CA GLU A 228 20.34 -2.94 -5.09
C GLU A 228 19.40 -3.19 -6.29
N ALA A 229 19.28 -4.44 -6.74
CA ALA A 229 18.37 -4.80 -7.82
C ALA A 229 16.90 -4.56 -7.47
N TYR A 230 16.53 -4.64 -6.18
CA TYR A 230 15.20 -4.22 -5.72
C TYR A 230 14.96 -2.72 -5.93
N LEU A 231 15.96 -1.86 -5.69
CA LEU A 231 15.83 -0.42 -5.93
C LEU A 231 15.56 -0.14 -7.41
N THR A 232 16.32 -0.79 -8.30
CA THR A 232 16.09 -0.72 -9.74
C THR A 232 14.71 -1.25 -10.13
N PHE A 233 14.27 -2.37 -9.55
CA PHE A 233 12.94 -2.92 -9.76
C PHE A 233 11.84 -1.91 -9.42
N VAL A 234 11.95 -1.21 -8.28
CA VAL A 234 11.00 -0.16 -7.89
C VAL A 234 11.03 1.01 -8.87
N LEU A 235 12.21 1.47 -9.30
CA LEU A 235 12.33 2.57 -10.26
C LEU A 235 11.73 2.23 -11.63
N LEU A 236 11.87 0.98 -12.09
CA LEU A 236 11.24 0.52 -13.34
C LEU A 236 9.71 0.59 -13.28
N GLN A 237 9.10 0.58 -12.10
CA GLN A 237 7.66 0.76 -11.96
C GLN A 237 7.23 2.18 -12.33
N ALA A 238 8.08 3.20 -12.18
CA ALA A 238 7.77 4.54 -12.66
C ALA A 238 7.61 4.55 -14.19
N LEU A 239 8.54 3.90 -14.90
CA LEU A 239 8.44 3.74 -16.35
C LEU A 239 7.19 2.95 -16.74
N TYR A 240 6.94 1.83 -16.06
CA TYR A 240 5.72 1.04 -16.27
C TYR A 240 4.45 1.89 -16.07
N LEU A 241 4.37 2.67 -14.98
CA LEU A 241 3.21 3.52 -14.70
C LEU A 241 3.01 4.57 -15.78
N VAL A 242 4.07 5.20 -16.30
CA VAL A 242 3.96 6.15 -17.40
C VAL A 242 3.41 5.48 -18.66
N LEU A 243 3.97 4.33 -19.05
CA LEU A 243 3.51 3.58 -20.23
C LEU A 243 2.06 3.12 -20.07
N TRP A 244 1.72 2.60 -18.89
CA TRP A 244 0.35 2.19 -18.54
C TRP A 244 -0.62 3.36 -18.59
N TYR A 245 -0.20 4.53 -18.11
CA TYR A 245 -1.01 5.74 -18.10
C TYR A 245 -1.30 6.25 -19.50
N LEU A 246 -0.29 6.28 -20.38
CA LEU A 246 -0.46 6.63 -21.79
C LEU A 246 -1.42 5.66 -22.48
N TRP A 247 -1.25 4.35 -22.27
CA TRP A 247 -2.16 3.35 -22.79
C TRP A 247 -3.61 3.54 -22.30
N ARG A 248 -3.82 3.84 -21.01
CA ARG A 248 -5.14 4.15 -20.45
C ARG A 248 -5.80 5.33 -21.12
N ILE A 249 -5.06 6.42 -21.34
CA ILE A 249 -5.57 7.61 -22.03
C ILE A 249 -6.00 7.24 -23.45
N LEU A 250 -5.12 6.58 -24.21
CA LEU A 250 -5.39 6.18 -25.60
C LEU A 250 -6.62 5.28 -25.72
N ARG A 251 -6.77 4.33 -24.79
CA ARG A 251 -7.92 3.40 -24.75
C ARG A 251 -9.22 4.09 -24.34
N ALA A 252 -9.17 5.14 -23.53
CA ALA A 252 -10.35 5.85 -23.03
C ALA A 252 -10.89 6.89 -24.02
N ILE A 253 -10.12 7.30 -25.03
CA ILE A 253 -10.58 8.21 -26.08
C ILE A 253 -11.71 7.53 -26.88
N PRO A 254 -12.90 8.15 -27.00
CA PRO A 254 -13.97 7.62 -27.83
C PRO A 254 -13.48 7.52 -29.29
N SER A 255 -13.61 6.34 -29.92
CA SER A 255 -13.41 6.22 -31.36
C SER A 255 -14.37 7.18 -32.08
N PRO A 256 -13.92 7.96 -33.06
CA PRO A 256 -14.84 8.66 -33.94
C PRO A 256 -15.74 7.59 -34.58
N ARG A 257 -17.04 7.67 -34.31
CA ARG A 257 -18.07 6.92 -35.02
C ARG A 257 -18.52 7.74 -36.20
#